data_AF-A0A538RVK7-F1
#
_entry.id   AF-A0A538RVK7-F1
#
_cell.length_a   1.000
_cell.length_b   1.000
_cell.length_c   1.000
_cell.angle_alpha   90.00
_cell.angle_beta   90.00
_cell.angle_gamma   90.00
#
_symmetry.space_group_name_H-M   'P 1'
#
loop_
_entity.id
_entity.type
_entity.pdbx_description
1 polymer ?
#
loop_
_entity_poly.entity_id
_entity_poly.type
_entity_poly.pdbx_seq_one_letter_code
_entity_poly.pdbx_strand_id
1 'polypeptide(L)'
;MAAAGSAFGGRPVFDRPVQHFAQAILLIVPLTVFAFQTLTNSGAPTVRRARVLAERLSRRHEWPADLAAIRNLPEVKAFRESLHIDATPALTLLGDSRIPVRVAALAALEFRKNWRRGQAELVLEVAQRAPEPTVRTAAMSALANIDERSLVEALADFLLDSCSEVRRAATEALLWDSERRWAWIRHAVRCTLADPGHQADGALQHNGELFSGETVADLHAWASEKGVLGIRAAQTLGVHYTRILQEQPDGDLIEELKGRLSEPHEPPLLRLELAQVLRNCGEWDATLQEKLLDCVNPALLRLQAAESLLAAGPHPRAVATLYDVARLPNREIALATAEVVQRCLNVDVGLPHGQPLPQVQSRQAAEVTRRLMLWANQQVQQQESGVLATT
;
A
#
# COMPACT_ATOMS: atom_id res chain seq x y z
N MET A 1 16.15 -100.89 -40.16
CA MET A 1 15.81 -99.56 -40.72
C MET A 1 15.65 -98.57 -39.59
N ALA A 2 16.16 -97.35 -39.83
CA ALA A 2 15.95 -96.10 -39.09
C ALA A 2 16.56 -95.97 -37.68
N ALA A 3 17.79 -95.42 -37.68
CA ALA A 3 18.38 -94.67 -36.59
C ALA A 3 17.84 -93.23 -36.57
N ALA A 4 17.69 -92.62 -35.39
CA ALA A 4 17.75 -91.15 -35.22
C ALA A 4 18.13 -90.83 -33.77
N GLY A 5 19.32 -90.25 -33.60
CA GLY A 5 19.98 -90.01 -32.32
C GLY A 5 19.46 -88.80 -31.56
N SER A 6 19.31 -88.97 -30.25
CA SER A 6 19.03 -87.95 -29.26
C SER A 6 20.35 -87.32 -28.76
N ALA A 7 20.73 -86.19 -29.35
CA ALA A 7 21.84 -85.37 -28.87
C ALA A 7 21.42 -84.59 -27.61
N PHE A 8 21.81 -85.11 -26.44
CA PHE A 8 21.67 -84.48 -25.13
C PHE A 8 22.68 -83.33 -25.00
N GLY A 9 22.32 -82.14 -25.50
CA GLY A 9 23.10 -80.93 -25.34
C GLY A 9 22.97 -80.38 -23.92
N GLY A 10 23.98 -80.61 -23.08
CA GLY A 10 24.11 -79.97 -21.77
C GLY A 10 24.25 -78.46 -21.93
N ARG A 11 23.21 -77.70 -21.58
CA ARG A 11 23.29 -76.24 -21.52
C ARG A 11 24.30 -75.84 -20.43
N PRO A 12 25.25 -74.95 -20.73
CA PRO A 12 26.28 -74.55 -19.78
C PRO A 12 25.63 -73.92 -18.53
N VAL A 13 26.06 -74.36 -17.35
CA VAL A 13 25.54 -73.97 -16.03
C VAL A 13 25.86 -72.50 -15.66
N PHE A 14 26.54 -71.76 -16.55
CA PHE A 14 26.98 -70.38 -16.33
C PHE A 14 25.89 -69.30 -16.47
N ASP A 15 24.67 -69.64 -16.92
CA ASP A 15 23.58 -68.66 -17.10
C ASP A 15 22.80 -68.33 -15.80
N ARG A 16 22.95 -69.15 -14.75
CA ARG A 16 22.20 -68.97 -13.49
C ARG A 16 22.49 -67.66 -12.74
N PRO A 17 23.76 -67.24 -12.52
CA PRO A 17 24.03 -66.00 -11.79
C PRO A 17 23.54 -64.76 -12.54
N VAL A 18 23.64 -64.75 -13.87
CA VAL A 18 23.17 -63.63 -14.71
C VAL A 18 21.65 -63.51 -14.66
N GLN A 19 20.92 -64.64 -14.70
CA GLN A 19 19.47 -64.66 -14.59
C GLN A 19 18.98 -64.16 -13.21
N HIS A 20 19.59 -64.61 -12.12
CA HIS A 20 19.22 -64.16 -10.78
C HIS A 20 19.55 -62.68 -10.55
N PHE A 21 20.66 -62.19 -11.10
CA PHE A 21 21.02 -60.79 -11.06
C PHE A 21 20.02 -59.92 -11.83
N ALA A 22 19.65 -60.33 -13.06
CA ALA A 22 18.64 -59.63 -13.86
C ALA A 22 17.26 -59.61 -13.16
N GLN A 23 16.84 -60.74 -12.57
CA GLN A 23 15.60 -60.81 -11.78
C GLN A 23 15.65 -59.91 -10.54
N ALA A 24 16.78 -59.86 -9.83
CA ALA A 24 16.96 -58.97 -8.68
C ALA A 24 16.87 -57.50 -9.10
N ILE A 25 17.50 -57.10 -10.21
CA ILE A 25 17.40 -55.74 -10.75
C ILE A 25 15.95 -55.40 -11.11
N LEU A 26 15.26 -56.31 -11.81
CA LEU A 26 13.87 -56.13 -12.21
C LEU A 26 12.89 -56.00 -11.03
N LEU A 27 13.27 -56.46 -9.83
CA LEU A 27 12.49 -56.27 -8.61
C LEU A 27 12.92 -55.03 -7.81
N ILE A 28 14.23 -54.83 -7.63
CA ILE A 28 14.77 -53.76 -6.80
C ILE A 28 14.51 -52.39 -7.43
N VAL A 29 14.69 -52.24 -8.74
CA VAL A 29 14.52 -50.93 -9.40
C VAL A 29 13.07 -50.43 -9.29
N PRO A 30 12.02 -51.21 -9.65
CA PRO A 30 10.64 -50.75 -9.47
C PRO A 30 10.27 -50.53 -8.01
N LEU A 31 10.77 -51.35 -7.08
CA LEU A 31 10.51 -51.17 -5.65
C LEU A 31 11.12 -49.87 -5.11
N THR A 32 12.36 -49.56 -5.50
CA THR A 32 13.03 -48.30 -5.10
C THR A 32 12.35 -47.08 -5.73
N VAL A 33 11.97 -47.15 -7.01
CA VAL A 33 11.20 -46.09 -7.68
C VAL A 33 9.84 -45.91 -7.03
N PHE A 34 9.13 -47.00 -6.72
CA PHE A 34 7.83 -46.94 -6.03
C PHE A 34 7.99 -46.35 -4.63
N ALA A 35 8.95 -46.81 -3.83
CA ALA A 35 9.21 -46.26 -2.50
C ALA A 35 9.57 -44.77 -2.56
N PHE A 36 10.40 -44.37 -3.53
CA PHE A 36 10.75 -42.96 -3.75
C PHE A 36 9.52 -42.13 -4.17
N GLN A 37 8.69 -42.66 -5.06
CA GLN A 37 7.44 -42.02 -5.48
C GLN A 37 6.46 -41.92 -4.31
N THR A 38 6.30 -42.96 -3.49
CA THR A 38 5.44 -42.93 -2.30
C THR A 38 5.94 -41.90 -1.28
N LEU A 39 7.26 -41.85 -1.04
CA LEU A 39 7.86 -40.83 -0.18
C LEU A 39 7.63 -39.42 -0.72
N THR A 40 7.83 -39.21 -2.02
CA THR A 40 7.62 -37.92 -2.67
C THR A 40 6.14 -37.50 -2.63
N ASN A 41 5.23 -38.42 -2.95
CA ASN A 41 3.78 -38.22 -2.91
C ASN A 41 3.27 -37.97 -1.48
N SER A 42 3.91 -38.55 -0.46
CA SER A 42 3.56 -38.31 0.95
C SER A 42 3.97 -36.94 1.48
N GLY A 43 4.85 -36.22 0.76
CA GLY A 43 5.44 -34.97 1.25
C GLY A 43 6.47 -35.14 2.38
N ALA A 44 6.88 -36.37 2.72
CA ALA A 44 7.84 -36.60 3.79
C ALA A 44 9.19 -35.85 3.58
N PRO A 45 9.76 -35.76 2.37
CA PRO A 45 10.99 -34.98 2.13
C PRO A 45 10.82 -33.48 2.41
N THR A 46 9.69 -32.89 2.05
CA THR A 46 9.44 -31.45 2.26
C THR A 46 9.24 -31.15 3.74
N VAL A 47 8.50 -31.99 4.47
CA VAL A 47 8.36 -31.88 5.94
C VAL A 47 9.71 -32.02 6.64
N ARG A 48 10.55 -32.99 6.22
CA ARG A 48 11.91 -33.14 6.78
C ARG A 48 12.76 -31.90 6.50
N ARG A 49 12.72 -31.37 5.27
CA ARG A 49 13.42 -30.13 4.90
C ARG A 49 12.95 -28.95 5.76
N ALA A 50 11.64 -28.79 5.95
CA ALA A 50 11.07 -27.75 6.79
C ALA A 50 11.56 -27.85 8.24
N ARG A 51 11.59 -29.05 8.83
CA ARG A 51 12.12 -29.26 10.19
C ARG A 51 13.60 -28.91 10.32
N VAL A 52 14.42 -29.33 9.34
CA VAL A 52 15.86 -28.98 9.33
C VAL A 52 16.06 -27.47 9.20
N LEU A 53 15.27 -26.79 8.37
CA LEU A 53 15.33 -25.33 8.24
C LEU A 53 14.85 -24.62 9.50
N ALA A 54 13.79 -25.11 10.15
CA ALA A 54 13.33 -24.58 11.43
C ALA A 54 14.41 -24.70 12.52
N GLU A 55 15.08 -25.85 12.63
CA GLU A 55 16.19 -26.07 13.54
C GLU A 55 17.41 -25.19 13.22
N ARG A 56 17.69 -24.95 11.94
CA ARG A 56 18.74 -24.01 11.52
C ARG A 56 18.42 -22.57 11.90
N LEU A 57 17.17 -22.13 11.69
CA LEU A 57 16.73 -20.80 12.10
C LEU A 57 16.77 -20.64 13.62
N SER A 58 16.34 -21.64 14.39
CA SER A 58 16.44 -21.58 15.86
C SER A 58 17.90 -21.57 16.33
N ARG A 59 18.83 -22.20 15.64
CA ARG A 59 20.27 -22.15 16.00
C ARG A 59 21.02 -20.95 15.44
N ARG A 60 20.36 -20.07 14.67
CA ARG A 60 21.02 -18.89 14.10
C ARG A 60 21.26 -17.84 15.19
N HIS A 61 22.49 -17.35 15.26
CA HIS A 61 22.91 -16.31 16.21
C HIS A 61 23.03 -14.94 15.53
N GLU A 62 23.43 -14.92 14.26
CA GLU A 62 23.64 -13.69 13.50
C GLU A 62 22.35 -13.27 12.78
N TRP A 63 21.73 -12.20 13.27
CA TRP A 63 20.51 -11.63 12.69
C TRP A 63 20.78 -10.21 12.19
N PRO A 64 20.13 -9.79 11.08
CA PRO A 64 20.15 -8.38 10.67
C PRO A 64 19.63 -7.48 11.80
N ALA A 65 20.20 -6.29 11.93
CA ALA A 65 19.73 -5.29 12.90
C ALA A 65 18.31 -4.80 12.55
N ASP A 66 18.04 -4.65 11.26
CA ASP A 66 16.68 -4.40 10.75
C ASP A 66 15.91 -5.72 10.64
N LEU A 67 14.90 -5.89 11.49
CA LEU A 67 14.05 -7.08 11.48
C LEU A 67 13.25 -7.20 10.18
N ALA A 68 12.96 -6.10 9.47
CA ALA A 68 12.31 -6.16 8.17
C ALA A 68 13.21 -6.79 7.08
N ALA A 69 14.53 -6.88 7.30
CA ALA A 69 15.44 -7.58 6.40
C ALA A 69 15.40 -9.11 6.57
N ILE A 70 14.83 -9.63 7.67
CA ILE A 70 14.76 -11.07 7.95
C ILE A 70 13.99 -11.83 6.86
N ARG A 71 12.90 -11.24 6.33
CA ARG A 71 12.11 -11.83 5.23
C ARG A 71 12.92 -12.11 3.96
N ASN A 72 14.05 -11.39 3.79
CA ASN A 72 14.90 -11.50 2.61
C ASN A 72 16.04 -12.51 2.77
N LEU A 73 16.22 -13.07 3.97
CA LEU A 73 17.25 -14.08 4.21
C LEU A 73 17.00 -15.34 3.36
N PRO A 74 18.04 -15.93 2.76
CA PRO A 74 17.87 -17.11 1.91
C PRO A 74 17.30 -18.30 2.68
N GLU A 75 17.63 -18.45 3.97
CA GLU A 75 17.07 -19.51 4.80
C GLU A 75 15.58 -19.33 5.06
N VAL A 76 15.10 -18.09 5.22
CA VAL A 76 13.67 -17.78 5.42
C VAL A 76 12.90 -18.02 4.13
N LYS A 77 13.45 -17.64 2.97
CA LYS A 77 12.87 -17.95 1.66
C LYS A 77 12.78 -19.46 1.42
N ALA A 78 13.88 -20.18 1.65
CA ALA A 78 13.90 -21.65 1.54
C ALA A 78 12.94 -22.32 2.54
N PHE A 79 12.76 -21.73 3.72
CA PHE A 79 11.82 -22.23 4.72
C PHE A 79 10.38 -22.03 4.25
N ARG A 80 10.03 -20.84 3.77
CA ARG A 80 8.72 -20.53 3.16
C ARG A 80 8.34 -21.53 2.08
N GLU A 81 9.25 -21.80 1.13
CA GLU A 81 9.04 -22.78 0.06
C GLU A 81 8.74 -24.19 0.58
N SER A 82 9.39 -24.59 1.69
CA SER A 82 9.21 -25.91 2.29
C SER A 82 7.89 -26.06 3.06
N LEU A 83 7.23 -24.96 3.42
CA LEU A 83 6.06 -24.97 4.30
C LEU A 83 4.73 -25.20 3.56
N HIS A 84 4.68 -25.23 2.22
CA HIS A 84 3.42 -25.31 1.46
C HIS A 84 2.45 -26.43 1.92
N ILE A 85 2.95 -27.55 2.44
CA ILE A 85 2.12 -28.68 2.96
C ILE A 85 1.71 -28.50 4.42
N ASP A 86 2.62 -28.02 5.27
CA ASP A 86 2.42 -27.99 6.72
C ASP A 86 3.13 -26.80 7.36
N ALA A 87 2.36 -25.93 8.02
CA ALA A 87 2.86 -24.78 8.78
C ALA A 87 3.48 -25.15 10.12
N THR A 88 3.24 -26.36 10.64
CA THR A 88 3.62 -26.78 12.00
C THR A 88 5.09 -26.48 12.34
N PRO A 89 6.08 -26.73 11.46
CA PRO A 89 7.48 -26.41 11.77
C PRO A 89 7.74 -24.91 12.04
N ALA A 90 7.00 -24.01 11.40
CA ALA A 90 7.10 -22.58 11.67
C ALA A 90 6.34 -22.20 12.94
N LEU A 91 5.15 -22.79 13.16
CA LEU A 91 4.33 -22.53 14.34
C LEU A 91 5.06 -22.90 15.64
N THR A 92 5.87 -23.97 15.64
CA THR A 92 6.69 -24.34 16.80
C THR A 92 7.76 -23.30 17.17
N LEU A 93 8.18 -22.46 16.21
CA LEU A 93 9.16 -21.40 16.45
C LEU A 93 8.53 -20.13 17.05
N LEU A 94 7.20 -20.01 17.05
CA LEU A 94 6.51 -18.82 17.59
C LEU A 94 6.63 -18.69 19.12
N GLY A 95 6.94 -19.81 19.80
CA GLY A 95 7.24 -19.83 21.24
C GLY A 95 8.71 -19.58 21.60
N ASP A 96 9.60 -19.32 20.62
CA ASP A 96 11.00 -19.00 20.91
C ASP A 96 11.10 -17.64 21.62
N SER A 97 11.98 -17.55 22.64
CA SER A 97 12.19 -16.29 23.38
C SER A 97 12.79 -15.16 22.53
N ARG A 98 13.45 -15.49 21.41
CA ARG A 98 14.12 -14.50 20.56
C ARG A 98 13.19 -13.97 19.48
N ILE A 99 13.01 -12.66 19.49
CA ILE A 99 12.19 -11.93 18.51
C ILE A 99 12.57 -12.25 17.05
N PRO A 100 13.86 -12.27 16.64
CA PRO A 100 14.23 -12.56 15.26
C PRO A 100 13.77 -13.95 14.77
N VAL A 101 13.74 -14.96 15.65
CA VAL A 101 13.30 -16.31 15.32
C VAL A 101 11.78 -16.33 15.08
N ARG A 102 11.00 -15.67 15.94
CA ARG A 102 9.55 -15.51 15.79
C ARG A 102 9.21 -14.78 14.49
N VAL A 103 9.90 -13.67 14.22
CA VAL A 103 9.73 -12.88 12.98
C VAL A 103 10.11 -13.71 11.75
N ALA A 104 11.21 -14.47 11.78
CA ALA A 104 11.60 -15.36 10.68
C ALA A 104 10.54 -16.44 10.40
N ALA A 105 9.95 -17.01 11.45
CA ALA A 105 8.89 -18.00 11.33
C ALA A 105 7.61 -17.42 10.73
N LEU A 106 7.18 -16.23 11.18
CA LEU A 106 6.03 -15.52 10.62
C LEU A 106 6.28 -15.08 9.17
N ALA A 107 7.46 -14.55 8.87
CA ALA A 107 7.85 -14.20 7.51
C ALA A 107 7.85 -15.44 6.58
N ALA A 108 8.21 -16.61 7.09
CA ALA A 108 8.12 -17.86 6.33
C ALA A 108 6.67 -18.33 6.11
N LEU A 109 5.69 -17.80 6.85
CA LEU A 109 4.25 -18.08 6.67
C LEU A 109 3.55 -17.06 5.75
N GLU A 110 4.23 -15.98 5.34
CA GLU A 110 3.70 -15.01 4.36
C GLU A 110 3.17 -15.71 3.09
N PHE A 111 2.06 -15.17 2.59
CA PHE A 111 1.36 -15.61 1.38
C PHE A 111 0.76 -17.02 1.42
N ARG A 112 0.74 -17.68 2.58
CA ARG A 112 0.14 -19.01 2.74
C ARG A 112 -1.36 -18.98 2.48
N LYS A 113 -1.83 -19.81 1.54
CA LYS A 113 -3.26 -20.00 1.23
C LYS A 113 -3.92 -21.12 2.05
N ASN A 114 -3.17 -22.18 2.37
CA ASN A 114 -3.74 -23.41 2.95
C ASN A 114 -3.46 -23.51 4.45
N TRP A 115 -4.39 -23.06 5.28
CA TRP A 115 -4.32 -23.20 6.74
C TRP A 115 -5.08 -24.44 7.21
N ARG A 116 -4.47 -25.25 8.10
CA ARG A 116 -5.23 -26.28 8.83
C ARG A 116 -5.98 -25.61 9.98
N ARG A 117 -7.08 -26.23 10.41
CA ARG A 117 -7.89 -25.78 11.56
C ARG A 117 -7.02 -25.44 12.76
N GLY A 118 -7.18 -24.25 13.34
CA GLY A 118 -6.41 -23.80 14.51
C GLY A 118 -5.06 -23.15 14.20
N GLN A 119 -4.50 -23.31 12.99
CA GLN A 119 -3.15 -22.81 12.68
C GLN A 119 -3.12 -21.29 12.53
N ALA A 120 -4.14 -20.70 11.90
CA ALA A 120 -4.20 -19.26 11.72
C ALA A 120 -4.58 -18.56 13.02
N GLU A 121 -5.50 -19.16 13.77
CA GLU A 121 -5.93 -18.76 15.11
C GLU A 121 -4.72 -18.67 16.06
N LEU A 122 -3.79 -19.63 15.98
CA LEU A 122 -2.55 -19.60 16.76
C LEU A 122 -1.66 -18.40 16.38
N VAL A 123 -1.55 -18.06 15.09
CA VAL A 123 -0.78 -16.89 14.64
C VAL A 123 -1.43 -15.60 15.13
N LEU A 124 -2.76 -15.52 15.07
CA LEU A 124 -3.53 -14.38 15.58
C LEU A 124 -3.37 -14.23 17.10
N GLU A 125 -3.43 -15.33 17.86
CA GLU A 125 -3.20 -15.35 19.31
C GLU A 125 -1.79 -14.86 19.66
N VAL A 126 -0.78 -15.25 18.87
CA VAL A 126 0.59 -14.74 19.01
C VAL A 126 0.65 -13.25 18.76
N ALA A 127 -0.05 -12.73 17.74
CA ALA A 127 -0.11 -11.31 17.44
C ALA A 127 -0.78 -10.51 18.59
N GLN A 128 -1.88 -11.00 19.12
CA GLN A 128 -2.63 -10.35 20.20
C GLN A 128 -1.84 -10.27 21.51
N ARG A 129 -0.97 -11.25 21.78
CA ARG A 129 -0.17 -11.30 23.01
C ARG A 129 1.21 -10.68 22.89
N ALA A 130 1.72 -10.48 21.68
CA ALA A 130 3.07 -9.98 21.47
C ALA A 130 3.18 -8.49 21.85
N PRO A 131 4.03 -8.11 22.83
CA PRO A 131 4.29 -6.70 23.10
C PRO A 131 5.11 -6.05 21.96
N GLU A 132 5.87 -6.84 21.21
CA GLU A 132 6.74 -6.33 20.16
C GLU A 132 5.96 -6.01 18.87
N PRO A 133 5.96 -4.75 18.40
CA PRO A 133 5.23 -4.38 17.18
C PRO A 133 5.73 -5.15 15.96
N THR A 134 7.02 -5.44 15.89
CA THR A 134 7.63 -6.17 14.77
C THR A 134 7.08 -7.59 14.61
N VAL A 135 6.72 -8.25 15.71
CA VAL A 135 6.06 -9.56 15.67
C VAL A 135 4.62 -9.42 15.22
N ARG A 136 3.89 -8.42 15.72
CA ARG A 136 2.50 -8.16 15.30
C ARG A 136 2.42 -7.84 13.81
N THR A 137 3.30 -6.97 13.31
CA THR A 137 3.45 -6.65 11.87
C THR A 137 3.69 -7.91 11.04
N ALA A 138 4.67 -8.75 11.42
CA ALA A 138 4.96 -9.98 10.70
C ALA A 138 3.79 -10.98 10.72
N ALA A 139 3.01 -11.00 11.81
CA ALA A 139 1.82 -11.84 11.92
C ALA A 139 0.70 -11.36 10.99
N MET A 140 0.49 -10.05 10.85
CA MET A 140 -0.48 -9.49 9.89
C MET A 140 -0.12 -9.89 8.45
N SER A 141 1.16 -9.78 8.08
CA SER A 141 1.64 -10.21 6.76
C SER A 141 1.49 -11.72 6.54
N ALA A 142 1.70 -12.54 7.57
CA ALA A 142 1.47 -13.98 7.50
C ALA A 142 -0.01 -14.32 7.27
N LEU A 143 -0.92 -13.57 7.88
CA LEU A 143 -2.36 -13.80 7.83
C LEU A 143 -3.08 -13.09 6.66
N ALA A 144 -2.36 -12.36 5.80
CA ALA A 144 -2.95 -11.57 4.71
C ALA A 144 -3.84 -12.38 3.73
N ASN A 145 -3.57 -13.68 3.53
CA ASN A 145 -4.32 -14.54 2.62
C ASN A 145 -5.44 -15.36 3.32
N ILE A 146 -5.91 -14.92 4.49
CA ILE A 146 -6.99 -15.64 5.20
C ILE A 146 -8.39 -15.21 4.76
N ASP A 147 -9.22 -16.18 4.43
CA ASP A 147 -10.58 -15.92 3.92
C ASP A 147 -11.68 -16.25 4.94
N GLU A 148 -11.30 -16.69 6.15
CA GLU A 148 -12.25 -16.94 7.22
C GLU A 148 -12.72 -15.63 7.85
N ARG A 149 -14.01 -15.33 7.70
CA ARG A 149 -14.64 -14.08 8.17
C ARG A 149 -14.30 -13.73 9.62
N SER A 150 -14.40 -14.68 10.54
CA SER A 150 -14.12 -14.47 11.97
C SER A 150 -12.69 -13.97 12.21
N LEU A 151 -11.72 -14.50 11.45
CA LEU A 151 -10.32 -14.12 11.55
C LEU A 151 -10.03 -12.81 10.84
N VAL A 152 -10.69 -12.54 9.71
CA VAL A 152 -10.61 -11.23 9.04
C VAL A 152 -11.18 -10.11 9.93
N GLU A 153 -12.31 -10.34 10.59
CA GLU A 153 -12.88 -9.38 11.55
C GLU A 153 -11.92 -9.16 12.74
N ALA A 154 -11.30 -10.22 13.27
CA ALA A 154 -10.31 -10.08 14.35
C ALA A 154 -8.99 -9.43 13.91
N LEU A 155 -8.59 -9.58 12.65
CA LEU A 155 -7.46 -8.83 12.07
C LEU A 155 -7.76 -7.33 12.00
N ALA A 156 -9.03 -6.96 11.83
CA ALA A 156 -9.44 -5.55 11.76
C ALA A 156 -9.21 -4.78 13.08
N ASP A 157 -9.14 -5.48 14.23
CA ASP A 157 -8.78 -4.87 15.50
C ASP A 157 -7.37 -4.25 15.49
N PHE A 158 -6.45 -4.79 14.68
CA PHE A 158 -5.08 -4.27 14.54
C PHE A 158 -5.01 -2.96 13.74
N LEU A 159 -6.10 -2.54 13.09
CA LEU A 159 -6.20 -1.19 12.53
C LEU A 159 -6.20 -0.10 13.62
N LEU A 160 -6.44 -0.47 14.88
CA LEU A 160 -6.39 0.42 16.04
C LEU A 160 -5.14 0.19 16.91
N ASP A 161 -4.12 -0.53 16.41
CA ASP A 161 -2.88 -0.75 17.15
C ASP A 161 -2.17 0.57 17.45
N SER A 162 -1.55 0.69 18.62
CA SER A 162 -0.74 1.85 19.02
C SER A 162 0.40 2.17 18.04
N CYS A 163 0.96 1.17 17.37
CA CYS A 163 2.07 1.31 16.44
C CYS A 163 1.58 1.46 14.99
N SER A 164 2.01 2.55 14.33
CA SER A 164 1.64 2.84 12.94
C SER A 164 2.07 1.75 11.94
N GLU A 165 3.22 1.09 12.18
CA GLU A 165 3.68 0.00 11.32
C GLU A 165 2.74 -1.22 11.37
N VAL A 166 2.16 -1.51 12.53
CA VAL A 166 1.20 -2.61 12.69
C VAL A 166 -0.12 -2.26 12.01
N ARG A 167 -0.61 -1.02 12.19
CA ARG A 167 -1.82 -0.54 11.48
C ARG A 167 -1.66 -0.58 9.96
N ARG A 168 -0.49 -0.21 9.45
CA ARG A 168 -0.17 -0.33 8.02
C ARG A 168 -0.21 -1.78 7.56
N ALA A 169 0.45 -2.70 8.27
CA ALA A 169 0.45 -4.11 7.89
C ALA A 169 -0.95 -4.75 7.98
N ALA A 170 -1.76 -4.35 8.95
CA ALA A 170 -3.16 -4.75 9.04
C ALA A 170 -3.97 -4.21 7.85
N THR A 171 -3.77 -2.94 7.47
CA THR A 171 -4.39 -2.33 6.29
C THR A 171 -4.04 -3.09 5.02
N GLU A 172 -2.75 -3.37 4.79
CA GLU A 172 -2.27 -4.14 3.65
C GLU A 172 -2.86 -5.56 3.61
N ALA A 173 -2.91 -6.24 4.76
CA ALA A 173 -3.45 -7.59 4.88
C ALA A 173 -4.95 -7.66 4.60
N LEU A 174 -5.72 -6.69 5.10
CA LEU A 174 -7.17 -6.65 4.98
C LEU A 174 -7.64 -6.20 3.60
N LEU A 175 -6.94 -5.22 3.01
CA LEU A 175 -7.30 -4.65 1.70
C LEU A 175 -6.69 -5.41 0.53
N TRP A 176 -5.91 -6.49 0.77
CA TRP A 176 -5.35 -7.33 -0.28
C TRP A 176 -6.43 -7.94 -1.20
N ASP A 177 -7.57 -8.35 -0.63
CA ASP A 177 -8.77 -8.85 -1.34
C ASP A 177 -9.98 -8.03 -0.85
N SER A 178 -9.96 -6.73 -1.20
CA SER A 178 -11.00 -5.80 -0.76
C SER A 178 -12.38 -6.18 -1.33
N GLU A 179 -12.45 -6.76 -2.52
CA GLU A 179 -13.71 -7.17 -3.15
C GLU A 179 -14.52 -8.11 -2.26
N ARG A 180 -13.87 -9.11 -1.63
CA ARG A 180 -14.57 -10.08 -0.79
C ARG A 180 -14.72 -9.63 0.65
N ARG A 181 -13.71 -8.94 1.18
CA ARG A 181 -13.61 -8.65 2.62
C ARG A 181 -14.27 -7.34 3.02
N TRP A 182 -14.55 -6.44 2.08
CA TRP A 182 -15.02 -5.08 2.38
C TRP A 182 -16.23 -5.06 3.31
N ALA A 183 -17.26 -5.86 3.03
CA ALA A 183 -18.46 -5.93 3.85
C ALA A 183 -18.20 -6.28 5.33
N TRP A 184 -17.10 -6.97 5.64
CA TRP A 184 -16.74 -7.39 7.00
C TRP A 184 -15.89 -6.33 7.72
N ILE A 185 -15.04 -5.62 6.98
CA ILE A 185 -14.05 -4.69 7.55
C ILE A 185 -14.42 -3.21 7.40
N ARG A 186 -15.42 -2.88 6.58
CA ARG A 186 -15.85 -1.50 6.25
C ARG A 186 -16.00 -0.63 7.49
N HIS A 187 -16.63 -1.14 8.55
CA HIS A 187 -16.83 -0.38 9.79
C HIS A 187 -15.50 -0.08 10.49
N ALA A 188 -14.62 -1.08 10.64
CA ALA A 188 -13.31 -0.91 11.27
C ALA A 188 -12.41 0.05 10.48
N VAL A 189 -12.41 -0.04 9.15
CA VAL A 189 -11.69 0.89 8.26
C VAL A 189 -12.20 2.32 8.44
N ARG A 190 -13.51 2.51 8.46
CA ARG A 190 -14.13 3.82 8.71
C ARG A 190 -13.73 4.38 10.08
N CYS A 191 -13.83 3.59 11.15
CA CYS A 191 -13.41 4.00 12.49
C CYS A 191 -11.94 4.42 12.51
N THR A 192 -11.08 3.65 11.83
CA THR A 192 -9.64 3.93 11.74
C THR A 192 -9.36 5.23 11.02
N LEU A 193 -10.05 5.50 9.90
CA LEU A 193 -9.95 6.76 9.17
C LEU A 193 -10.46 7.95 9.99
N ALA A 194 -11.50 7.74 10.80
CA ALA A 194 -12.09 8.78 11.62
C ALA A 194 -11.29 9.14 12.88
N ASP A 195 -10.35 8.27 13.31
CA ASP A 195 -9.57 8.46 14.52
C ASP A 195 -8.52 9.59 14.37
N PRO A 196 -8.62 10.69 15.14
CA PRO A 196 -7.63 11.77 15.11
C PRO A 196 -6.24 11.34 15.59
N GLY A 197 -6.13 10.34 16.46
CA GLY A 197 -4.85 9.79 16.91
C GLY A 197 -4.06 9.14 15.79
N HIS A 198 -4.75 8.74 14.72
CA HIS A 198 -4.15 8.12 13.53
C HIS A 198 -4.04 9.10 12.35
N GLN A 199 -4.29 10.39 12.56
CA GLN A 199 -4.20 11.39 11.49
C GLN A 199 -2.84 11.43 10.80
N ALA A 200 -1.76 11.20 11.55
CA ALA A 200 -0.38 11.19 11.03
C ALA A 200 -0.10 10.05 10.03
N ASP A 201 -0.94 9.00 9.99
CA ASP A 201 -0.78 7.91 9.03
C ASP A 201 -1.14 8.34 7.60
N GLY A 202 -1.97 9.39 7.44
CA GLY A 202 -2.46 9.84 6.14
C GLY A 202 -3.40 8.83 5.48
N ALA A 203 -3.22 8.63 4.17
CA ALA A 203 -3.97 7.69 3.35
C ALA A 203 -3.81 6.22 3.80
N LEU A 204 -4.84 5.39 3.55
CA LEU A 204 -4.70 3.94 3.69
C LEU A 204 -3.75 3.41 2.61
N GLN A 205 -2.58 2.95 3.05
CA GLN A 205 -1.60 2.32 2.16
C GLN A 205 -2.04 0.90 1.84
N HIS A 206 -2.19 0.58 0.56
CA HIS A 206 -2.49 -0.76 0.08
C HIS A 206 -1.58 -1.11 -1.09
N ASN A 207 -0.82 -2.20 -0.94
CA ASN A 207 0.09 -2.72 -1.97
C ASN A 207 -0.53 -3.91 -2.74
N GLY A 208 -1.79 -4.24 -2.46
CA GLY A 208 -2.51 -5.41 -3.01
C GLY A 208 -3.36 -5.09 -4.22
N GLU A 209 -4.51 -5.75 -4.35
CA GLU A 209 -5.45 -5.47 -5.42
C GLU A 209 -5.99 -4.03 -5.34
N LEU A 210 -6.43 -3.51 -6.49
CA LEU A 210 -7.12 -2.23 -6.54
C LEU A 210 -8.43 -2.31 -5.73
N PHE A 211 -8.86 -1.18 -5.18
CA PHE A 211 -10.13 -1.14 -4.46
C PHE A 211 -11.30 -1.53 -5.36
N SER A 212 -12.22 -2.31 -4.79
CA SER A 212 -13.49 -2.61 -5.41
C SER A 212 -14.33 -1.34 -5.60
N GLY A 213 -15.28 -1.35 -6.55
CA GLY A 213 -16.19 -0.23 -6.77
C GLY A 213 -16.99 0.15 -5.52
N GLU A 214 -17.38 -0.82 -4.69
CA GLU A 214 -18.06 -0.56 -3.40
C GLU A 214 -17.15 0.19 -2.42
N THR A 215 -15.89 -0.23 -2.31
CA THR A 215 -14.88 0.44 -1.47
C THR A 215 -14.67 1.88 -1.91
N VAL A 216 -14.54 2.11 -3.23
CA VAL A 216 -14.38 3.47 -3.79
C VAL A 216 -15.63 4.32 -3.54
N ALA A 217 -16.82 3.78 -3.74
CA ALA A 217 -18.08 4.49 -3.47
C ALA A 217 -18.22 4.92 -2.01
N ASP A 218 -17.85 4.05 -1.07
CA ASP A 218 -17.85 4.37 0.35
C ASP A 218 -16.81 5.43 0.71
N LEU A 219 -15.60 5.32 0.18
CA LEU A 219 -14.56 6.34 0.37
C LEU A 219 -14.99 7.71 -0.17
N HIS A 220 -15.70 7.77 -1.30
CA HIS A 220 -16.29 9.02 -1.82
C HIS A 220 -17.35 9.59 -0.87
N ALA A 221 -18.25 8.74 -0.37
CA ALA A 221 -19.24 9.16 0.62
C ALA A 221 -18.55 9.71 1.89
N TRP A 222 -17.49 9.04 2.36
CA TRP A 222 -16.75 9.45 3.55
C TRP A 222 -15.90 10.71 3.33
N ALA A 223 -15.38 10.92 2.12
CA ALA A 223 -14.67 12.16 1.74
C ALA A 223 -15.57 13.39 1.81
N SER A 224 -16.89 13.21 1.69
CA SER A 224 -17.90 14.27 1.86
C SER A 224 -18.17 14.62 3.32
N GLU A 225 -17.69 13.80 4.26
CA GLU A 225 -17.85 14.06 5.69
C GLU A 225 -16.78 15.02 6.20
N LYS A 226 -17.06 15.67 7.35
CA LYS A 226 -16.15 16.64 7.95
C LYS A 226 -15.12 15.96 8.85
N GLY A 227 -13.99 16.63 9.05
CA GLY A 227 -12.95 16.21 10.00
C GLY A 227 -11.95 15.23 9.42
N VAL A 228 -11.32 14.45 10.30
CA VAL A 228 -10.19 13.56 9.95
C VAL A 228 -10.59 12.46 8.96
N LEU A 229 -11.81 11.93 9.11
CA LEU A 229 -12.38 10.93 8.20
C LEU A 229 -12.37 11.42 6.75
N GLY A 230 -12.95 12.60 6.49
CA GLY A 230 -13.06 13.13 5.13
C GLY A 230 -11.70 13.44 4.51
N ILE A 231 -10.77 14.00 5.29
CA ILE A 231 -9.39 14.26 4.85
C ILE A 231 -8.71 12.96 4.44
N ARG A 232 -8.73 11.94 5.30
CA ARG A 232 -8.00 10.70 5.04
C ARG A 232 -8.67 9.83 3.99
N ALA A 233 -10.01 9.87 3.87
CA ALA A 233 -10.73 9.22 2.78
C ALA A 233 -10.37 9.85 1.42
N ALA A 234 -10.34 11.18 1.33
CA ALA A 234 -9.89 11.89 0.12
C ALA A 234 -8.44 11.54 -0.26
N GLN A 235 -7.52 11.55 0.71
CA GLN A 235 -6.13 11.14 0.49
C GLN A 235 -6.02 9.69 0.02
N THR A 236 -6.83 8.80 0.59
CA THR A 236 -6.88 7.39 0.20
C THR A 236 -7.34 7.22 -1.25
N LEU A 237 -8.36 7.98 -1.67
CA LEU A 237 -8.80 8.03 -3.07
C LEU A 237 -7.70 8.60 -3.99
N GLY A 238 -6.99 9.66 -3.56
CA GLY A 238 -5.86 10.23 -4.30
C GLY A 238 -4.75 9.20 -4.57
N VAL A 239 -4.35 8.43 -3.56
CA VAL A 239 -3.38 7.33 -3.71
C VAL A 239 -3.91 6.24 -4.64
N HIS A 240 -5.18 5.85 -4.48
CA HIS A 240 -5.81 4.84 -5.32
C HIS A 240 -5.83 5.24 -6.80
N TYR A 241 -6.30 6.45 -7.14
CA TYR A 241 -6.34 6.92 -8.53
C TYR A 241 -4.95 7.14 -9.12
N THR A 242 -3.99 7.64 -8.33
CA THR A 242 -2.59 7.73 -8.77
C THR A 242 -2.08 6.35 -9.18
N ARG A 243 -2.36 5.32 -8.38
CA ARG A 243 -1.93 3.96 -8.65
C ARG A 243 -2.60 3.38 -9.90
N ILE A 244 -3.92 3.54 -10.06
CA ILE A 244 -4.63 3.08 -11.26
C ILE A 244 -4.00 3.68 -12.51
N LEU A 245 -3.80 5.00 -12.55
CA LEU A 245 -3.27 5.68 -13.72
C LEU A 245 -1.79 5.36 -14.00
N GLN A 246 -1.02 4.97 -12.97
CA GLN A 246 0.35 4.49 -13.12
C GLN A 246 0.42 3.06 -13.67
N GLU A 247 -0.48 2.18 -13.23
CA GLU A 247 -0.53 0.79 -13.69
C GLU A 247 -1.17 0.67 -15.09
N GLN A 248 -2.24 1.43 -15.34
CA GLN A 248 -3.04 1.41 -16.57
C GLN A 248 -3.60 2.81 -16.86
N PRO A 249 -2.92 3.61 -17.72
CA PRO A 249 -3.45 4.91 -18.10
C PRO A 249 -4.73 4.73 -18.94
N ASP A 250 -5.85 5.14 -18.38
CA ASP A 250 -7.17 5.07 -19.01
C ASP A 250 -7.68 6.50 -19.27
N GLY A 251 -7.90 6.82 -20.55
CA GLY A 251 -8.39 8.13 -20.98
C GLY A 251 -9.81 8.42 -20.48
N ASP A 252 -10.66 7.40 -20.39
CA ASP A 252 -12.04 7.57 -19.93
C ASP A 252 -12.07 7.93 -18.44
N LEU A 253 -11.22 7.26 -17.65
CA LEU A 253 -11.04 7.59 -16.23
C LEU A 253 -10.47 9.00 -16.04
N ILE A 254 -9.48 9.41 -16.84
CA ILE A 254 -8.91 10.76 -16.78
C ILE A 254 -10.01 11.81 -17.01
N GLU A 255 -10.85 11.63 -18.03
CA GLU A 255 -11.96 12.55 -18.32
C GLU A 255 -13.03 12.53 -17.22
N GLU A 256 -13.33 11.37 -16.62
CA GLU A 256 -14.19 11.27 -15.43
C GLU A 256 -13.62 12.10 -14.26
N LEU A 257 -12.32 11.94 -13.95
CA LEU A 257 -11.67 12.66 -12.87
C LEU A 257 -11.62 14.18 -13.12
N LYS A 258 -11.41 14.62 -14.38
CA LYS A 258 -11.52 16.03 -14.78
C LYS A 258 -12.95 16.56 -14.60
N GLY A 259 -13.94 15.74 -14.92
CA GLY A 259 -15.36 16.02 -14.68
C GLY A 259 -15.63 16.28 -13.21
N ARG A 260 -15.33 15.30 -12.33
CA ARG A 260 -15.50 15.41 -10.88
C ARG A 260 -14.73 16.57 -10.26
N LEU A 261 -13.49 16.79 -10.71
CA LEU A 261 -12.69 17.93 -10.26
C LEU A 261 -13.37 19.28 -10.57
N SER A 262 -14.14 19.35 -11.65
CA SER A 262 -14.89 20.56 -12.04
C SER A 262 -16.26 20.68 -11.35
N GLU A 263 -16.74 19.63 -10.70
CA GLU A 263 -18.07 19.60 -10.08
C GLU A 263 -18.08 20.40 -8.76
N PRO A 264 -18.97 21.39 -8.59
CA PRO A 264 -19.02 22.21 -7.38
C PRO A 264 -19.43 21.47 -6.11
N HIS A 265 -20.14 20.35 -6.26
CA HIS A 265 -20.68 19.56 -5.14
C HIS A 265 -19.71 18.49 -4.64
N GLU A 266 -18.64 18.20 -5.39
CA GLU A 266 -17.59 17.28 -4.95
C GLU A 266 -16.83 17.88 -3.75
N PRO A 267 -16.44 17.06 -2.75
CA PRO A 267 -15.80 17.55 -1.53
C PRO A 267 -14.51 18.32 -1.84
N PRO A 268 -14.31 19.51 -1.25
CA PRO A 268 -13.14 20.35 -1.54
C PRO A 268 -11.79 19.64 -1.42
N LEU A 269 -11.65 18.77 -0.41
CA LEU A 269 -10.43 18.02 -0.17
C LEU A 269 -10.19 16.95 -1.23
N LEU A 270 -11.25 16.23 -1.64
CA LEU A 270 -11.14 15.26 -2.73
C LEU A 270 -10.74 15.97 -4.03
N ARG A 271 -11.33 17.13 -4.33
CA ARG A 271 -10.95 17.93 -5.50
C ARG A 271 -9.47 18.34 -5.48
N LEU A 272 -8.90 18.65 -4.31
CA LEU A 272 -7.46 18.91 -4.18
C LEU A 272 -6.60 17.67 -4.46
N GLU A 273 -7.03 16.50 -3.98
CA GLU A 273 -6.33 15.23 -4.24
C GLU A 273 -6.42 14.83 -5.71
N LEU A 274 -7.60 14.97 -6.35
CA LEU A 274 -7.79 14.72 -7.78
C LEU A 274 -6.94 15.67 -8.63
N ALA A 275 -6.80 16.93 -8.20
CA ALA A 275 -5.90 17.87 -8.85
C ALA A 275 -4.43 17.43 -8.81
N GLN A 276 -3.99 16.92 -7.66
CA GLN A 276 -2.64 16.38 -7.53
C GLN A 276 -2.44 15.12 -8.40
N VAL A 277 -3.44 14.24 -8.47
CA VAL A 277 -3.43 13.05 -9.34
C VAL A 277 -3.25 13.47 -10.81
N LEU A 278 -4.12 14.34 -11.31
CA LEU A 278 -4.07 14.79 -12.72
C LEU A 278 -2.76 15.52 -13.05
N ARG A 279 -2.22 16.30 -12.11
CA ARG A 279 -0.90 16.93 -12.26
C ARG A 279 0.22 15.90 -12.39
N ASN A 280 0.23 14.87 -11.54
CA ASN A 280 1.26 13.83 -11.59
C ASN A 280 1.23 13.04 -12.91
N CYS A 281 0.06 12.92 -13.52
CA CYS A 281 -0.14 12.26 -14.81
C CYS A 281 0.10 13.18 -16.02
N GLY A 282 0.34 14.48 -15.81
CA GLY A 282 0.50 15.46 -16.91
C GLY A 282 -0.82 15.89 -17.56
N GLU A 283 -1.96 15.53 -16.98
CA GLU A 283 -3.32 15.82 -17.47
C GLU A 283 -3.89 17.13 -16.92
N TRP A 284 -3.02 17.99 -16.40
CA TRP A 284 -3.33 19.28 -15.80
C TRP A 284 -3.17 20.39 -16.84
N ASP A 285 -4.07 20.47 -17.82
CA ASP A 285 -3.97 21.41 -18.94
C ASP A 285 -4.43 22.85 -18.59
N ALA A 286 -4.12 23.81 -19.46
CA ALA A 286 -4.47 25.22 -19.27
C ALA A 286 -5.99 25.44 -19.25
N THR A 287 -6.74 24.69 -20.05
CA THR A 287 -8.20 24.81 -20.15
C THR A 287 -8.88 24.46 -18.82
N LEU A 288 -8.45 23.37 -18.19
CA LEU A 288 -8.92 22.94 -16.88
C LEU A 288 -8.50 23.94 -15.81
N GLN A 289 -7.23 24.38 -15.82
CA GLN A 289 -6.73 25.39 -14.89
C GLN A 289 -7.55 26.68 -14.93
N GLU A 290 -7.92 27.17 -16.12
CA GLU A 290 -8.75 28.35 -16.29
C GLU A 290 -10.15 28.20 -15.67
N LYS A 291 -10.78 27.02 -15.82
CA LYS A 291 -12.06 26.71 -15.17
C LYS A 291 -11.93 26.68 -13.64
N LEU A 292 -10.78 26.24 -13.14
CA LEU A 292 -10.51 26.18 -11.71
C LEU A 292 -10.28 27.54 -11.05
N LEU A 293 -10.05 28.61 -11.81
CA LEU A 293 -9.89 29.97 -11.27
C LEU A 293 -11.20 30.56 -10.71
N ASP A 294 -12.36 30.01 -11.08
CA ASP A 294 -13.67 30.53 -10.67
C ASP A 294 -13.86 30.51 -9.15
N CYS A 295 -14.60 31.49 -8.64
CA CYS A 295 -14.79 31.71 -7.20
C CYS A 295 -15.61 30.60 -6.52
N VAL A 296 -16.31 29.76 -7.29
CA VAL A 296 -17.02 28.57 -6.80
C VAL A 296 -16.05 27.47 -6.34
N ASN A 297 -14.78 27.54 -6.77
CA ASN A 297 -13.79 26.53 -6.44
C ASN A 297 -13.08 26.84 -5.11
N PRO A 298 -12.62 25.81 -4.38
CA PRO A 298 -11.86 25.99 -3.15
C PRO A 298 -10.63 26.89 -3.38
N ALA A 299 -10.35 27.77 -2.43
CA ALA A 299 -9.28 28.77 -2.55
C ALA A 299 -7.89 28.17 -2.81
N LEU A 300 -7.57 27.03 -2.19
CA LEU A 300 -6.31 26.31 -2.45
C LEU A 300 -6.23 25.78 -3.89
N LEU A 301 -7.36 25.32 -4.45
CA LEU A 301 -7.42 24.82 -5.82
C LEU A 301 -7.26 25.96 -6.83
N ARG A 302 -7.92 27.10 -6.56
CA ARG A 302 -7.76 28.36 -7.32
C ARG A 302 -6.30 28.82 -7.30
N LEU A 303 -5.66 28.77 -6.12
CA LEU A 303 -4.26 29.15 -5.94
C LEU A 303 -3.31 28.25 -6.75
N GLN A 304 -3.49 26.93 -6.67
CA GLN A 304 -2.71 25.96 -7.43
C GLN A 304 -2.85 26.13 -8.95
N ALA A 305 -4.07 26.40 -9.43
CA ALA A 305 -4.31 26.68 -10.84
C ALA A 305 -3.66 28.01 -11.27
N ALA A 306 -3.78 29.07 -10.46
CA ALA A 306 -3.16 30.36 -10.74
C ALA A 306 -1.63 30.29 -10.78
N GLU A 307 -1.02 29.58 -9.84
CA GLU A 307 0.43 29.32 -9.81
C GLU A 307 0.90 28.61 -11.10
N SER A 308 0.21 27.53 -11.48
CA SER A 308 0.53 26.75 -12.68
C SER A 308 0.45 27.59 -13.96
N LEU A 309 -0.60 28.39 -14.12
CA LEU A 309 -0.76 29.28 -15.27
C LEU A 309 0.33 30.37 -15.31
N LEU A 310 0.67 30.96 -14.15
CA LEU A 310 1.70 31.99 -14.04
C LEU A 310 3.11 31.45 -14.28
N ALA A 311 3.37 30.18 -13.95
CA ALA A 311 4.62 29.52 -14.26
C ALA A 311 4.82 29.33 -15.79
N ALA A 312 3.73 29.21 -16.56
CA ALA A 312 3.78 29.13 -18.02
C ALA A 312 3.91 30.52 -18.70
N GLY A 313 3.44 31.58 -18.04
CA GLY A 313 3.60 32.96 -18.52
C GLY A 313 2.60 33.95 -17.89
N PRO A 314 2.66 35.23 -18.27
CA PRO A 314 1.75 36.24 -17.74
C PRO A 314 0.28 35.91 -18.04
N HIS A 315 -0.54 35.76 -16.99
CA HIS A 315 -1.94 35.37 -17.11
C HIS A 315 -2.87 36.28 -16.29
N PRO A 316 -3.56 37.28 -16.89
CA PRO A 316 -4.33 38.30 -16.16
C PRO A 316 -5.38 37.74 -15.20
N ARG A 317 -6.14 36.70 -15.61
CA ARG A 317 -7.16 36.07 -14.77
C ARG A 317 -6.57 35.34 -13.55
N ALA A 318 -5.35 34.81 -13.67
CA ALA A 318 -4.65 34.16 -12.57
C ALA A 318 -4.21 35.20 -11.54
N VAL A 319 -3.67 36.34 -12.00
CA VAL A 319 -3.34 37.48 -11.12
C VAL A 319 -4.59 38.02 -10.41
N ALA A 320 -5.71 38.18 -11.12
CA ALA A 320 -6.99 38.58 -10.53
C ALA A 320 -7.45 37.59 -9.45
N THR A 321 -7.29 36.29 -9.70
CA THR A 321 -7.60 35.22 -8.73
C THR A 321 -6.72 35.31 -7.49
N LEU A 322 -5.42 35.63 -7.62
CA LEU A 322 -4.55 35.85 -6.46
C LEU A 322 -5.00 37.04 -5.60
N TYR A 323 -5.53 38.11 -6.21
CA TYR A 323 -6.12 39.21 -5.44
C TYR A 323 -7.35 38.78 -4.65
N ASP A 324 -8.24 37.99 -5.24
CA ASP A 324 -9.42 37.47 -4.55
C ASP A 324 -9.03 36.57 -3.38
N VAL A 325 -8.11 35.63 -3.62
CA VAL A 325 -7.66 34.66 -2.61
C VAL A 325 -6.91 35.36 -1.47
N ALA A 326 -6.10 36.38 -1.78
CA ALA A 326 -5.36 37.18 -0.80
C ALA A 326 -6.28 37.94 0.18
N ARG A 327 -7.53 38.21 -0.19
CA ARG A 327 -8.51 38.90 0.67
C ARG A 327 -9.25 37.98 1.63
N LEU A 328 -9.11 36.67 1.49
CA LEU A 328 -9.79 35.72 2.37
C LEU A 328 -9.22 35.79 3.80
N PRO A 329 -10.06 35.67 4.84
CA PRO A 329 -9.63 35.78 6.24
C PRO A 329 -8.97 34.48 6.75
N ASN A 330 -8.19 33.79 5.91
CA ASN A 330 -7.45 32.59 6.27
C ASN A 330 -5.95 32.83 6.10
N ARG A 331 -5.22 32.80 7.22
CA ARG A 331 -3.79 33.13 7.23
C ARG A 331 -2.92 32.10 6.53
N GLU A 332 -3.27 30.81 6.59
CA GLU A 332 -2.54 29.75 5.89
C GLU A 332 -2.61 29.97 4.37
N ILE A 333 -3.81 30.22 3.87
CA ILE A 333 -4.06 30.52 2.45
C ILE A 333 -3.34 31.82 2.06
N ALA A 334 -3.35 32.83 2.93
CA ALA A 334 -2.64 34.08 2.67
C ALA A 334 -1.11 33.86 2.58
N LEU A 335 -0.51 33.04 3.43
CA LEU A 335 0.93 32.75 3.34
C LEU A 335 1.29 31.99 2.07
N ALA A 336 0.49 30.99 1.68
CA ALA A 336 0.67 30.29 0.42
C ALA A 336 0.50 31.22 -0.79
N THR A 337 -0.47 32.14 -0.72
CA THR A 337 -0.69 33.15 -1.77
C THR A 337 0.49 34.13 -1.86
N ALA A 338 1.01 34.57 -0.71
CA ALA A 338 2.19 35.43 -0.64
C ALA A 338 3.42 34.77 -1.28
N GLU A 339 3.62 33.47 -1.08
CA GLU A 339 4.71 32.73 -1.72
C GLU A 339 4.58 32.72 -3.25
N VAL A 340 3.38 32.41 -3.77
CA VAL A 340 3.10 32.42 -5.21
C VAL A 340 3.30 33.82 -5.79
N VAL A 341 2.80 34.86 -5.12
CA VAL A 341 2.95 36.26 -5.55
C VAL A 341 4.42 36.67 -5.59
N GLN A 342 5.20 36.37 -4.56
CA GLN A 342 6.62 36.73 -4.53
C GLN A 342 7.42 35.99 -5.59
N ARG A 343 7.17 34.69 -5.76
CA ARG A 343 7.93 33.85 -6.68
C ARG A 343 7.55 34.08 -8.15
N CYS A 344 6.26 34.18 -8.47
CA CYS A 344 5.77 34.26 -9.84
C CYS A 344 5.68 35.70 -10.36
N LEU A 345 5.44 36.69 -9.48
CA LEU A 345 5.27 38.10 -9.87
C LEU A 345 6.43 39.00 -9.42
N ASN A 346 7.43 38.45 -8.71
CA ASN A 346 8.57 39.20 -8.15
C ASN A 346 8.15 40.38 -7.24
N VAL A 347 7.02 40.25 -6.54
CA VAL A 347 6.54 41.25 -5.58
C VAL A 347 7.03 40.90 -4.18
N ASP A 348 7.85 41.76 -3.57
CA ASP A 348 8.33 41.53 -2.20
C ASP A 348 7.20 41.73 -1.17
N VAL A 349 6.74 40.61 -0.61
CA VAL A 349 5.75 40.56 0.48
C VAL A 349 6.40 40.25 1.83
N GLY A 350 7.73 40.21 1.88
CA GLY A 350 8.52 39.98 3.10
C GLY A 350 8.77 38.51 3.44
N LEU A 351 8.64 37.59 2.47
CA LEU A 351 9.02 36.19 2.67
C LEU A 351 10.52 36.00 2.40
N PRO A 352 11.24 35.24 3.23
CA PRO A 352 12.63 34.88 2.96
C PRO A 352 12.72 33.91 1.77
N HIS A 353 13.57 34.23 0.80
CA HIS A 353 13.75 33.39 -0.41
C HIS A 353 14.34 32.02 -0.05
N GLY A 354 13.68 30.95 -0.51
CA GLY A 354 14.15 29.57 -0.33
C GLY A 354 14.10 29.04 1.11
N GLN A 355 13.45 29.75 2.03
CA GLN A 355 13.22 29.32 3.40
C GLN A 355 11.77 28.83 3.58
N PRO A 356 11.50 27.95 4.56
CA PRO A 356 10.14 27.50 4.83
C PRO A 356 9.23 28.68 5.23
N LEU A 357 7.94 28.56 4.92
CA LEU A 357 6.95 29.55 5.34
C LEU A 357 6.98 29.77 6.86
N PRO A 358 6.81 31.02 7.31
CA PRO A 358 6.78 31.31 8.73
C PRO A 358 5.60 30.58 9.39
N GLN A 359 5.77 30.16 10.64
CA GLN A 359 4.66 29.55 11.40
C GLN A 359 3.45 30.49 11.41
N VAL A 360 2.26 29.92 11.17
CA VAL A 360 1.00 30.68 10.99
C VAL A 360 0.72 31.63 12.15
N GLN A 361 1.09 31.26 13.38
CA GLN A 361 0.87 32.07 14.59
C GLN A 361 1.97 33.11 14.86
N SER A 362 3.02 33.16 14.03
CA SER A 362 4.15 34.07 14.24
C SER A 362 3.81 35.51 13.88
N ARG A 363 4.57 36.46 14.47
CA ARG A 363 4.50 37.88 14.11
C ARG A 363 4.89 38.13 12.65
N GLN A 364 5.86 37.37 12.14
CA GLN A 364 6.28 37.45 10.74
C GLN A 364 5.14 37.08 9.79
N ALA A 365 4.42 35.99 10.07
CA ALA A 365 3.26 35.60 9.28
C ALA A 365 2.19 36.70 9.24
N ALA A 366 1.90 37.34 10.38
CA ALA A 366 0.95 38.44 10.44
C ALA A 366 1.38 39.67 9.60
N GLU A 367 2.67 39.98 9.58
CA GLU A 367 3.22 41.08 8.77
C GLU A 367 3.15 40.76 7.27
N VAL A 368 3.51 39.55 6.86
CA VAL A 368 3.39 39.09 5.46
C VAL A 368 1.94 39.14 5.00
N THR A 369 1.00 38.64 5.80
CA THR A 369 -0.44 38.72 5.48
C THR A 369 -0.92 40.16 5.32
N ARG A 370 -0.46 41.10 6.16
CA ARG A 370 -0.82 42.52 6.03
C ARG A 370 -0.31 43.11 4.72
N ARG A 371 0.95 42.85 4.36
CA ARG A 371 1.55 43.33 3.11
C ARG A 371 0.84 42.76 1.89
N LEU A 372 0.53 41.47 1.91
CA LEU A 372 -0.24 40.83 0.85
C LEU A 372 -1.63 41.47 0.69
N MET A 373 -2.33 41.75 1.80
CA MET A 373 -3.64 42.40 1.76
C MET A 373 -3.56 43.83 1.20
N LEU A 374 -2.52 44.59 1.55
CA LEU A 374 -2.26 45.92 0.97
C LEU A 374 -2.03 45.83 -0.54
N TRP A 375 -1.18 44.90 -0.98
CA TRP A 375 -0.95 44.62 -2.40
C TRP A 375 -2.26 44.29 -3.14
N ALA A 376 -3.11 43.44 -2.55
CA ALA A 376 -4.39 43.08 -3.16
C ALA A 376 -5.38 44.24 -3.24
N ASN A 377 -5.33 45.21 -2.32
CA ASN A 377 -6.23 46.36 -2.31
C ASN A 377 -5.81 47.47 -3.29
N GLN A 378 -4.50 47.63 -3.56
CA GLN A 378 -4.00 48.62 -4.51
C GLN A 378 -4.57 48.42 -5.93
N GLN A 379 -4.90 47.19 -6.30
CA GLN A 379 -5.40 46.88 -7.64
C GLN A 379 -6.85 47.26 -7.88
N VAL A 380 -7.69 47.24 -6.83
CA VAL A 380 -9.04 47.80 -6.92
C VAL A 380 -8.97 49.31 -7.16
N GLN A 381 -8.07 49.99 -6.46
CA GLN A 381 -7.87 51.44 -6.64
C GLN A 381 -7.39 51.79 -8.05
N GLN A 382 -6.48 50.99 -8.62
CA GLN A 382 -6.01 51.18 -9.99
C GLN A 382 -7.11 50.92 -11.03
N GLN A 383 -7.93 49.88 -10.82
CA GLN A 383 -9.07 49.61 -11.71
C GLN A 383 -10.13 50.71 -11.66
N GLU A 384 -10.49 51.19 -10.46
CA GLU A 384 -11.45 52.29 -10.28
C GLU A 384 -10.95 53.59 -10.91
N SER A 385 -9.66 53.91 -10.74
CA SER A 385 -9.03 55.10 -11.32
C SER A 385 -8.94 55.03 -12.84
N GLY A 386 -8.68 53.84 -13.40
CA GLY A 386 -8.63 53.63 -14.85
C GLY A 386 -9.98 53.80 -15.52
N VAL A 387 -11.07 53.34 -14.88
CA VAL A 387 -12.44 53.50 -15.41
C VAL A 387 -12.84 54.98 -15.45
N LEU A 388 -12.57 55.73 -14.37
CA LEU A 388 -12.87 57.17 -14.29
C LEU A 388 -12.11 58.03 -15.31
N ALA A 389 -10.97 57.56 -15.81
CA ALA A 389 -10.19 58.28 -16.83
C ALA A 389 -10.70 58.04 -18.26
N THR A 390 -11.55 57.02 -18.47
CA THR A 390 -12.10 56.64 -19.79
C THR A 390 -13.54 57.07 -20.03
N THR A 391 -14.23 57.56 -18.99
CA THR A 391 -15.55 58.19 -19.04
C THR A 391 -15.43 59.70 -19.04
#